data_AF-A0AB39LE26-F1
#
_entry.id   AF-A0AB39LE26-F1
#
_cell.length_a   1.000
_cell.length_b   1.000
_cell.length_c   1.000
_cell.angle_alpha   90.00
_cell.angle_beta   90.00
_cell.angle_gamma   90.00
#
_symmetry.space_group_name_H-M   'P 1'
#
loop_
_entity.id
_entity.type
_entity.pdbx_description
1 polymer ?
#
loop_
_entity_poly.entity_id
_entity_poly.type
_entity_poly.pdbx_seq_one_letter_code
_entity_poly.pdbx_strand_id
1 'polypeptide(L)'
;MKINENEFQNFKKYNIFLNKYTNVFDCYRNYKRSEEFIKEYIENIDDYDTKLNDIYRDCKFLFMQNIMFGRIFIDNIKSYCKQENRFDLKKEVLNFEKLDEIKMLKLLRDYGQHFSLPFSNLSRSYDVLQEKTTAIKPLISVSELRKNETSNRQNKIYLKSLNEGEISIVDYFEKWSKSVDELLLKVKADFLLLTDLNIKQFVLSKILCFIDMEDYIPVGLAKAEGVNNLTGMYQQIEFIPFDELVLVHLFKLE
;
A
#
# COMPACT_ATOMS: atom_id res chain seq x y z
N MET A 1 -20.27 -3.47 -24.61
CA MET A 1 -20.11 -2.29 -25.52
C MET A 1 -19.00 -2.58 -26.53
N LYS A 2 -19.12 -2.14 -27.79
CA LYS A 2 -18.07 -2.32 -28.81
C LYS A 2 -17.07 -1.16 -28.76
N ILE A 3 -15.79 -1.48 -28.90
CA ILE A 3 -14.68 -0.51 -29.06
C ILE A 3 -14.02 -0.76 -30.42
N ASN A 4 -13.36 0.26 -30.99
CA ASN A 4 -12.69 0.11 -32.27
C ASN A 4 -11.26 -0.46 -32.12
N GLU A 5 -10.68 -0.95 -33.22
CA GLU A 5 -9.35 -1.58 -33.21
C GLU A 5 -8.26 -0.60 -32.75
N ASN A 6 -8.35 0.68 -33.12
CA ASN A 6 -7.34 1.67 -32.73
C ASN A 6 -7.38 1.94 -31.21
N GLU A 7 -8.57 2.05 -30.62
CA GLU A 7 -8.77 2.14 -29.17
C GLU A 7 -8.18 0.93 -28.46
N PHE A 8 -8.46 -0.29 -28.94
CA PHE A 8 -7.91 -1.52 -28.38
C PHE A 8 -6.38 -1.54 -28.44
N GLN A 9 -5.78 -1.23 -29.59
CA GLN A 9 -4.32 -1.23 -29.75
C GLN A 9 -3.63 -0.13 -28.93
N ASN A 10 -4.26 1.04 -28.82
CA ASN A 10 -3.73 2.14 -28.01
C ASN A 10 -3.78 1.78 -26.52
N PHE A 11 -4.90 1.25 -26.03
CA PHE A 11 -5.00 0.78 -24.66
C PHE A 11 -4.05 -0.38 -24.39
N LYS A 12 -3.87 -1.32 -25.32
CA LYS A 12 -2.89 -2.42 -25.21
C LYS A 12 -1.48 -1.91 -24.94
N LYS A 13 -1.02 -0.92 -25.71
CA LYS A 13 0.30 -0.30 -25.52
C LYS A 13 0.40 0.40 -24.16
N TYR A 14 -0.64 1.15 -23.79
CA TYR A 14 -0.73 1.82 -22.50
C TYR A 14 -0.73 0.82 -21.33
N ASN A 15 -1.39 -0.34 -21.47
CA ASN A 15 -1.53 -1.34 -20.42
C ASN A 15 -0.19 -1.91 -19.94
N ILE A 16 0.85 -1.87 -20.78
CA ILE A 16 2.21 -2.27 -20.41
C ILE A 16 2.73 -1.39 -19.26
N PHE A 17 2.47 -0.07 -19.33
CA PHE A 17 2.86 0.89 -18.30
C PHE A 17 1.89 0.84 -17.11
N LEU A 18 0.59 0.69 -17.39
CA LEU A 18 -0.43 0.55 -16.35
C LEU A 18 -0.12 -0.62 -15.41
N ASN A 19 0.22 -1.80 -15.94
CA ASN A 19 0.53 -2.99 -15.14
C ASN A 19 1.67 -2.76 -14.14
N LYS A 20 2.67 -1.94 -14.51
CA LYS A 20 3.78 -1.62 -13.60
C LYS A 20 3.33 -0.71 -12.47
N TYR A 21 2.42 0.23 -12.75
CA TYR A 21 1.77 1.06 -11.72
C TYR A 21 0.79 0.25 -10.86
N THR A 22 0.01 -0.64 -11.46
CA THR A 22 -0.91 -1.56 -10.77
C THR A 22 -0.19 -2.30 -9.65
N ASN A 23 0.99 -2.87 -9.93
CA ASN A 23 1.78 -3.54 -8.91
C ASN A 23 2.19 -2.62 -7.73
N VAL A 24 2.47 -1.34 -7.99
CA VAL A 24 2.72 -0.34 -6.92
C VAL A 24 1.44 -0.08 -6.11
N PHE A 25 0.32 0.10 -6.80
CA PHE A 25 -0.98 0.35 -6.19
C PHE A 25 -1.47 -0.83 -5.35
N ASP A 26 -1.29 -2.06 -5.81
CA ASP A 26 -1.65 -3.27 -5.07
C ASP A 26 -0.85 -3.38 -3.77
N CYS A 27 0.44 -3.07 -3.82
CA CYS A 27 1.28 -3.02 -2.62
C CYS A 27 0.81 -1.94 -1.64
N TYR A 28 0.37 -0.77 -2.14
CA TYR A 28 -0.23 0.27 -1.32
C TYR A 28 -1.55 -0.20 -0.69
N ARG A 29 -2.43 -0.87 -1.45
CA ARG A 29 -3.70 -1.41 -0.93
C ARG A 29 -3.48 -2.45 0.16
N ASN A 30 -2.50 -3.34 0.00
CA ASN A 30 -2.12 -4.29 1.05
C ASN A 30 -1.67 -3.56 2.32
N TYR A 31 -0.88 -2.50 2.17
CA TYR A 31 -0.50 -1.63 3.28
C TYR A 31 -1.71 -0.97 3.95
N LYS A 32 -2.60 -0.33 3.19
CA LYS A 32 -3.81 0.33 3.75
C LYS A 32 -4.74 -0.65 4.45
N ARG A 33 -4.93 -1.84 3.89
CA ARG A 33 -5.73 -2.88 4.54
C ARG A 33 -5.14 -3.32 5.87
N SER A 34 -3.81 -3.41 5.97
CA SER A 34 -3.16 -3.69 7.26
C SER A 34 -3.25 -2.53 8.25
N GLU A 35 -3.31 -1.28 7.76
CA GLU A 35 -3.55 -0.10 8.58
C GLU A 35 -4.98 -0.10 9.14
N GLU A 36 -5.97 -0.40 8.29
CA GLU A 36 -7.38 -0.56 8.66
C GLU A 36 -7.54 -1.65 9.73
N PHE A 37 -6.92 -2.83 9.55
CA PHE A 37 -6.98 -3.89 10.55
C PHE A 37 -6.38 -3.49 11.90
N ILE A 38 -5.32 -2.69 11.94
CA ILE A 38 -4.79 -2.16 13.20
C ILE A 38 -5.81 -1.23 13.86
N LYS A 39 -6.42 -0.32 13.10
CA LYS A 39 -7.41 0.63 13.62
C LYS A 39 -8.66 -0.07 14.13
N GLU A 40 -9.24 -0.95 13.31
CA GLU A 40 -10.41 -1.76 13.67
C GLU A 40 -10.15 -2.62 14.91
N TYR A 41 -8.97 -3.22 15.02
CA TYR A 41 -8.61 -4.01 16.20
C TYR A 41 -8.55 -3.16 17.47
N ILE A 42 -7.95 -1.96 17.40
CA ILE A 42 -7.85 -1.06 18.55
C ILE A 42 -9.22 -0.50 18.92
N GLU A 43 -10.05 -0.13 17.94
CA GLU A 43 -11.39 0.44 18.15
C GLU A 43 -12.36 -0.54 18.81
N ASN A 44 -12.26 -1.84 18.49
CA ASN A 44 -13.17 -2.87 18.98
C ASN A 44 -12.57 -3.74 20.10
N ILE A 45 -11.46 -3.30 20.73
CA ILE A 45 -10.67 -4.16 21.61
C ILE A 45 -11.42 -4.67 22.85
N ASP A 46 -12.36 -3.87 23.36
CA ASP A 46 -13.17 -4.23 24.54
C ASP A 46 -14.27 -5.24 24.21
N ASP A 47 -14.68 -5.36 22.94
CA ASP A 47 -15.72 -6.30 22.50
C ASP A 47 -15.22 -7.76 22.50
N TYR A 48 -13.90 -7.96 22.52
CA TYR A 48 -13.30 -9.28 22.38
C TYR A 48 -13.06 -10.02 23.71
N ASP A 49 -13.46 -9.48 24.88
CA ASP A 49 -13.13 -10.01 26.24
C ASP A 49 -11.66 -10.49 26.34
N THR A 50 -10.76 -9.74 25.71
CA THR A 50 -9.40 -10.21 25.42
C THR A 50 -8.44 -9.85 26.55
N LYS A 51 -7.66 -10.84 27.00
CA LYS A 51 -6.64 -10.63 28.04
C LYS A 51 -5.50 -9.78 27.49
N LEU A 52 -4.87 -8.99 28.36
CA LEU A 52 -3.74 -8.11 27.99
C LEU A 52 -2.60 -8.84 27.25
N ASN A 53 -2.36 -10.11 27.59
CA ASN A 53 -1.34 -10.93 26.91
C ASN A 53 -1.70 -11.26 25.45
N ASP A 54 -2.98 -11.42 25.17
CA ASP A 54 -3.47 -11.72 23.82
C ASP A 54 -3.44 -10.42 22.99
N ILE A 55 -3.86 -9.29 23.57
CA ILE A 55 -3.68 -7.94 23.00
C ILE A 55 -2.22 -7.69 22.59
N TYR A 56 -1.29 -8.02 23.48
CA TYR A 56 0.14 -7.88 23.22
C TYR A 56 0.62 -8.70 22.02
N ARG A 57 0.14 -9.94 21.89
CA ARG A 57 0.51 -10.85 20.79
C ARG A 57 -0.10 -10.40 19.47
N ASP A 58 -1.36 -9.99 19.49
CA ASP A 58 -2.08 -9.53 18.31
C ASP A 58 -1.48 -8.24 17.77
N CYS A 59 -1.20 -7.26 18.64
CA CYS A 59 -0.48 -6.04 18.25
C CYS A 59 0.86 -6.37 17.60
N LYS A 60 1.62 -7.31 18.16
CA LYS A 60 2.91 -7.71 17.58
C LYS A 60 2.76 -8.28 16.16
N PHE A 61 1.72 -9.06 15.92
CA PHE A 61 1.40 -9.60 14.59
C PHE A 61 0.96 -8.50 13.62
N LEU A 62 -0.04 -7.68 14.01
CA LEU A 62 -0.63 -6.65 13.17
C LEU A 62 0.40 -5.58 12.76
N PHE A 63 1.18 -5.06 13.71
CA PHE A 63 2.22 -4.09 13.40
C PHE A 63 3.32 -4.69 12.53
N MET A 64 3.68 -5.96 12.74
CA MET A 64 4.67 -6.64 11.88
C MET A 64 4.20 -6.73 10.44
N GLN A 65 2.92 -7.06 10.21
CA GLN A 65 2.34 -7.05 8.86
C GLN A 65 2.38 -5.66 8.23
N ASN A 66 1.94 -4.63 8.96
CA ASN A 66 1.94 -3.26 8.45
C ASN A 66 3.35 -2.77 8.10
N ILE A 67 4.34 -3.07 8.95
CA ILE A 67 5.75 -2.75 8.71
C ILE A 67 6.26 -3.42 7.43
N MET A 68 5.94 -4.71 7.26
CA MET A 68 6.34 -5.47 6.08
C MET A 68 5.70 -4.91 4.81
N PHE A 69 4.38 -4.70 4.80
CA PHE A 69 3.68 -4.17 3.63
C PHE A 69 4.12 -2.73 3.30
N GLY A 70 4.36 -1.89 4.29
CA GLY A 70 4.86 -0.52 4.09
C GLY A 70 6.23 -0.51 3.40
N ARG A 71 7.15 -1.40 3.79
CA ARG A 71 8.44 -1.52 3.09
C ARG A 71 8.33 -2.16 1.71
N ILE A 72 7.47 -3.17 1.53
CA ILE A 72 7.22 -3.78 0.22
C ILE A 72 6.70 -2.71 -0.76
N PHE A 73 5.79 -1.84 -0.33
CA PHE A 73 5.31 -0.71 -1.13
C PHE A 73 6.46 0.22 -1.56
N ILE A 74 7.29 0.67 -0.63
CA ILE A 74 8.42 1.58 -0.93
C ILE A 74 9.44 0.90 -1.86
N ASP A 75 9.77 -0.37 -1.62
CA ASP A 75 10.71 -1.12 -2.45
C ASP A 75 10.15 -1.34 -3.87
N ASN A 76 8.83 -1.52 -4.02
CA ASN A 76 8.17 -1.59 -5.32
C ASN A 76 8.19 -0.26 -6.07
N ILE A 77 8.02 0.88 -5.40
CA ILE A 77 8.19 2.20 -6.05
C ILE A 77 9.62 2.35 -6.58
N LYS A 78 10.63 1.92 -5.81
CA LYS A 78 12.03 1.97 -6.25
C LYS A 78 12.27 1.09 -7.48
N SER A 79 11.64 -0.09 -7.53
CA SER A 79 11.65 -0.97 -8.71
C SER A 79 10.97 -0.30 -9.90
N TYR A 80 9.78 0.26 -9.72
CA TYR A 80 9.04 1.02 -10.73
C TYR A 80 9.88 2.15 -11.32
N CYS A 81 10.49 2.99 -10.47
CA CYS A 81 11.35 4.09 -10.90
C CYS A 81 12.52 3.62 -11.78
N LYS A 82 13.08 2.44 -11.49
CA LYS A 82 14.17 1.85 -12.28
C LYS A 82 13.67 1.33 -13.62
N GLN A 83 12.52 0.65 -13.65
CA GLN A 83 11.96 0.07 -14.87
C GLN A 83 11.50 1.14 -15.87
N GLU A 84 10.95 2.25 -15.36
CA GLU A 84 10.39 3.35 -16.15
C GLU A 84 11.33 4.56 -16.27
N ASN A 85 12.59 4.44 -15.81
CA ASN A 85 13.57 5.52 -15.83
C ASN A 85 13.05 6.84 -15.22
N ARG A 86 12.29 6.77 -14.12
CA ARG A 86 11.69 7.93 -13.44
C ARG A 86 12.70 8.59 -12.50
N PHE A 87 13.60 9.39 -13.06
CA PHE A 87 14.70 9.99 -12.30
C PHE A 87 14.25 10.93 -11.20
N ASP A 88 13.24 11.77 -11.44
CA ASP A 88 12.80 12.74 -10.44
C ASP A 88 11.99 12.07 -9.31
N LEU A 89 11.09 11.15 -9.64
CA LEU A 89 10.43 10.31 -8.64
C LEU A 89 11.44 9.51 -7.80
N LYS A 90 12.51 9.00 -8.43
CA LYS A 90 13.59 8.32 -7.70
C LYS A 90 14.27 9.25 -6.67
N LYS A 91 14.48 10.53 -6.99
CA LYS A 91 15.02 11.52 -6.03
C LYS A 91 14.04 11.78 -4.89
N GLU A 92 12.75 11.92 -5.21
CA GLU A 92 11.69 12.08 -4.20
C GLU A 92 11.67 10.90 -3.22
N VAL A 93 11.73 9.66 -3.72
CA VAL A 93 11.78 8.46 -2.88
C VAL A 93 13.04 8.43 -2.01
N LEU A 94 14.19 8.85 -2.54
CA LEU A 94 15.42 8.94 -1.75
C LEU A 94 15.34 10.00 -0.63
N ASN A 95 14.60 11.08 -0.83
CA ASN A 95 14.35 12.08 0.21
C ASN A 95 13.32 11.58 1.22
N PHE A 96 12.29 10.89 0.75
CA PHE A 96 11.28 10.22 1.58
C PHE A 96 11.92 9.23 2.56
N GLU A 97 12.88 8.41 2.11
CA GLU A 97 13.59 7.46 2.97
C GLU A 97 14.50 8.11 4.03
N LYS A 98 14.68 9.44 4.01
CA LYS A 98 15.42 10.18 5.04
C LYS A 98 14.54 10.62 6.22
N LEU A 99 13.22 10.59 6.06
CA LEU A 99 12.27 10.94 7.12
C LEU A 99 12.47 10.01 8.32
N ASP A 100 12.31 10.54 9.53
CA ASP A 100 12.57 9.81 10.78
C ASP A 100 11.70 8.56 10.88
N GLU A 101 10.41 8.72 10.60
CA GLU A 101 9.43 7.66 10.65
C GLU A 101 9.65 6.56 9.61
N ILE A 102 10.20 6.91 8.45
CA ILE A 102 10.52 5.95 7.40
C ILE A 102 11.83 5.21 7.70
N LYS A 103 12.78 5.86 8.38
CA LYS A 103 13.96 5.18 8.93
C LYS A 103 13.57 4.19 10.02
N MET A 104 12.62 4.53 10.90
CA MET A 104 12.07 3.61 11.87
C MET A 104 11.36 2.43 11.20
N LEU A 105 10.47 2.68 10.24
CA LEU A 105 9.80 1.63 9.45
C LEU A 105 10.82 0.65 8.85
N LYS A 106 11.89 1.17 8.24
CA LYS A 106 12.96 0.35 7.67
C LYS A 106 13.72 -0.44 8.74
N LEU A 107 14.11 0.20 9.84
CA LEU A 107 14.82 -0.45 10.93
C LEU A 107 14.00 -1.62 11.50
N LEU A 108 12.71 -1.41 11.74
CA LEU A 108 11.81 -2.43 12.27
C LEU A 108 11.59 -3.57 11.28
N ARG A 109 11.48 -3.28 9.98
CA ARG A 109 11.44 -4.32 8.95
C ARG A 109 12.71 -5.16 8.96
N ASP A 110 13.87 -4.51 8.92
CA ASP A 110 15.17 -5.19 8.85
C ASP A 110 15.42 -6.04 10.12
N TYR A 111 14.93 -5.58 11.29
CA TYR A 111 14.90 -6.37 12.52
C TYR A 111 13.94 -7.56 12.39
N GLY A 112 12.71 -7.29 11.95
CA GLY A 112 11.62 -8.23 11.78
C GLY A 112 11.88 -9.39 10.81
N GLN A 113 12.83 -9.22 9.89
CA GLN A 113 13.27 -10.28 8.96
C GLN A 113 14.05 -11.40 9.63
N HIS A 114 14.67 -11.13 10.79
CA HIS A 114 15.53 -12.08 11.50
C HIS A 114 15.03 -12.39 12.91
N PHE A 115 14.24 -11.49 13.49
CA PHE A 115 13.78 -11.57 14.87
C PHE A 115 12.31 -11.15 14.96
N SER A 116 11.61 -11.62 15.98
CA SER A 116 10.29 -11.10 16.32
C SER A 116 10.42 -9.66 16.84
N LEU A 117 9.52 -8.73 16.49
CA LEU A 117 9.62 -7.32 16.93
C LEU A 117 9.89 -7.21 18.44
N PRO A 118 10.81 -6.32 18.87
CA PRO A 118 11.28 -6.25 20.25
C PRO A 118 10.32 -5.45 21.13
N PHE A 119 9.06 -5.86 21.13
CA PHE A 119 8.07 -5.33 22.05
C PHE A 119 8.53 -5.68 23.46
N SER A 120 8.59 -4.68 24.32
CA SER A 120 9.00 -4.83 25.72
C SER A 120 7.81 -4.72 26.65
N ASN A 121 6.80 -3.93 26.27
CA ASN A 121 5.64 -3.65 27.10
C ASN A 121 4.45 -3.16 26.25
N LEU A 122 3.30 -3.00 26.89
CA LEU A 122 2.09 -2.45 26.30
C LEU A 122 1.40 -1.54 27.31
N SER A 123 1.19 -0.28 26.92
CA SER A 123 0.41 0.66 27.72
C SER A 123 -1.02 0.75 27.21
N ARG A 124 -2.00 0.65 28.12
CA ARG A 124 -3.42 0.77 27.82
C ARG A 124 -3.98 2.01 28.50
N SER A 125 -4.66 2.86 27.73
CA SER A 125 -5.46 3.97 28.24
C SER A 125 -6.94 3.57 28.26
N TYR A 126 -7.64 3.85 29.36
CA TYR A 126 -9.04 3.48 29.57
C TYR A 126 -9.81 4.71 30.06
N ASP A 127 -10.93 5.02 29.40
CA ASP A 127 -11.86 6.06 29.82
C ASP A 127 -12.93 5.43 30.72
N VAL A 128 -12.90 5.83 32.00
CA VAL A 128 -13.83 5.32 33.01
C VAL A 128 -15.27 5.77 32.76
N LEU A 129 -15.49 6.95 32.16
CA LEU A 129 -16.83 7.47 31.91
C LEU A 129 -17.51 6.78 30.72
N GLN A 130 -16.71 6.39 29.73
CA GLN A 130 -17.19 5.69 28.53
C GLN A 130 -17.05 4.17 28.64
N GLU A 131 -16.53 3.70 29.78
CA GLU A 131 -16.20 2.30 30.07
C GLU A 131 -15.41 1.60 28.95
N LYS A 132 -14.55 2.34 28.25
CA LYS A 132 -13.85 1.84 27.05
C LYS A 132 -12.37 2.14 27.04
N THR A 133 -11.60 1.24 26.44
CA THR A 133 -10.21 1.44 26.05
C THR A 133 -10.15 2.51 24.96
N THR A 134 -9.31 3.52 25.19
CA THR A 134 -9.14 4.65 24.27
C THR A 134 -7.83 4.63 23.52
N ALA A 135 -6.82 3.90 24.01
CA ALA A 135 -5.57 3.72 23.30
C ALA A 135 -4.82 2.47 23.77
N ILE A 136 -4.17 1.82 22.82
CA ILE A 136 -3.18 0.76 23.05
C ILE A 136 -1.86 1.23 22.46
N LYS A 137 -0.80 1.22 23.27
CA LYS A 137 0.53 1.67 22.89
C LYS A 137 1.53 0.54 23.10
N PRO A 138 1.80 -0.26 22.06
CA PRO A 138 2.89 -1.23 22.11
C PRO A 138 4.22 -0.47 22.14
N LEU A 139 5.08 -0.87 23.08
CA LEU A 139 6.36 -0.23 23.35
C LEU A 139 7.50 -1.14 22.88
N ILE A 140 8.47 -0.54 22.18
CA ILE A 140 9.69 -1.21 21.73
C ILE A 140 10.86 -0.81 22.62
N SER A 141 11.64 -1.80 23.06
CA SER A 141 12.92 -1.56 23.72
C SER A 141 14.01 -1.16 22.73
N VAL A 142 14.62 0.02 22.94
CA VAL A 142 15.76 0.49 22.14
C VAL A 142 17.00 -0.36 22.38
N SER A 143 17.21 -0.84 23.60
CA SER A 143 18.35 -1.71 23.90
C SER A 143 18.26 -3.06 23.18
N GLU A 144 17.05 -3.60 23.01
CA GLU A 144 16.80 -4.80 22.21
C GLU A 144 16.98 -4.54 20.70
N LEU A 145 16.53 -3.39 20.19
CA LEU A 145 16.77 -3.00 18.79
C LEU A 145 18.27 -2.92 18.46
N ARG A 146 19.09 -2.47 19.41
CA ARG A 146 20.55 -2.37 19.25
C ARG A 146 21.25 -3.72 19.15
N LYS A 147 20.62 -4.83 19.53
CA LYS A 147 21.14 -6.17 19.21
C LYS A 147 21.27 -6.41 17.71
N ASN A 148 20.56 -5.63 16.89
CA ASN A 148 20.64 -5.67 15.43
C ASN A 148 21.71 -4.70 14.84
N GLU A 149 22.63 -4.16 15.64
CA GLU A 149 23.67 -3.21 15.19
C GLU A 149 24.58 -3.74 14.06
N THR A 150 24.63 -5.06 13.86
CA THR A 150 25.48 -5.71 12.86
C THR A 150 24.84 -5.82 11.47
N SER A 151 23.52 -5.58 11.34
CA SER A 151 22.79 -5.81 10.09
C SER A 151 23.12 -4.86 8.94
N ASN A 152 23.31 -3.57 9.22
CA ASN A 152 23.45 -2.53 8.18
C ASN A 152 24.02 -1.20 8.74
N ARG A 153 24.95 -0.55 8.01
CA ARG A 153 25.56 0.76 8.36
C ARG A 153 24.53 1.86 8.61
N GLN A 154 23.48 1.96 7.78
CA GLN A 154 22.42 2.96 7.93
C GLN A 154 21.61 2.74 9.21
N ASN A 155 21.23 1.49 9.49
CA ASN A 155 20.51 1.14 10.73
C ASN A 155 21.39 1.44 11.95
N LYS A 156 22.68 1.12 11.89
CA LYS A 156 23.63 1.46 12.95
C LYS A 156 23.74 2.96 13.21
N ILE A 157 23.74 3.78 12.16
CA ILE A 157 23.75 5.26 12.32
C ILE A 157 22.45 5.73 12.97
N TYR A 158 21.31 5.20 12.52
CA TYR A 158 20.00 5.61 13.02
C TYR A 158 19.74 5.16 14.47
N LEU A 159 20.14 3.93 14.83
CA LEU A 159 20.07 3.41 16.20
C LEU A 159 20.82 4.27 17.21
N LYS A 160 21.94 4.89 16.80
CA LYS A 160 22.72 5.81 17.64
C LYS A 160 22.02 7.15 17.89
N SER A 161 21.09 7.55 17.02
CA SER A 161 20.29 8.77 17.24
C SER A 161 19.07 8.54 18.13
N LEU A 162 18.73 7.29 18.46
CA LEU A 162 17.60 6.99 19.34
C LEU A 162 18.02 7.12 20.80
N ASN A 163 17.17 7.80 21.58
CA ASN A 163 17.30 7.88 23.03
C ASN A 163 17.13 6.49 23.66
N GLU A 164 17.78 6.26 24.80
CA GLU A 164 17.57 5.04 25.58
C GLU A 164 16.15 4.96 26.15
N GLY A 165 15.66 3.73 26.36
CA GLY A 165 14.36 3.45 26.95
C GLY A 165 13.41 2.74 25.98
N GLU A 166 12.14 3.11 26.07
CA GLU A 166 11.05 2.54 25.28
C GLU A 166 10.47 3.55 24.29
N ILE A 167 10.16 3.09 23.09
CA ILE A 167 9.54 3.89 22.01
C ILE A 167 8.15 3.34 21.75
N SER A 168 7.13 4.20 21.70
CA SER A 168 5.81 3.78 21.23
C SER A 168 5.80 3.63 19.71
N ILE A 169 5.39 2.46 19.22
CA ILE A 169 5.22 2.25 17.77
C ILE A 169 4.12 3.13 17.21
N VAL A 170 3.06 3.39 17.98
CA VAL A 170 1.90 4.16 17.52
C VAL A 170 2.33 5.56 17.07
N ASP A 171 3.21 6.20 17.83
CA ASP A 171 3.76 7.54 17.52
C ASP A 171 4.50 7.58 16.17
N TYR A 172 5.05 6.44 15.74
CA TYR A 172 5.70 6.26 14.44
C TYR A 172 4.73 5.82 13.35
N PHE A 173 3.78 4.96 13.71
CA PHE A 173 2.78 4.39 12.81
C PHE A 173 1.90 5.47 12.19
N GLU A 174 1.38 6.39 12.99
CA GLU A 174 0.54 7.49 12.47
C GLU A 174 1.31 8.36 11.48
N LYS A 175 2.58 8.68 11.82
CA LYS A 175 3.44 9.52 10.99
C LYS A 175 3.81 8.82 9.68
N TRP A 176 4.25 7.56 9.73
CA TRP A 176 4.63 6.87 8.51
C TRP A 176 3.41 6.62 7.61
N SER A 177 2.20 6.50 8.19
CA SER A 177 0.99 6.22 7.42
C SER A 177 0.61 7.43 6.58
N LYS A 178 0.63 8.60 7.20
CA LYS A 178 0.49 9.88 6.49
C LYS A 178 1.58 10.04 5.41
N SER A 179 2.83 9.80 5.75
CA SER A 179 3.94 9.92 4.80
C SER A 179 3.79 8.94 3.61
N VAL A 180 3.35 7.70 3.86
CA VAL A 180 3.09 6.70 2.81
C VAL A 180 1.96 7.13 1.88
N ASP A 181 0.86 7.69 2.40
CA ASP A 181 -0.23 8.25 1.61
C ASP A 181 0.25 9.41 0.72
N GLU A 182 1.04 10.33 1.27
CA GLU A 182 1.65 11.43 0.51
C GLU A 182 2.59 10.93 -0.60
N LEU A 183 3.35 9.86 -0.34
CA LEU A 183 4.21 9.24 -1.34
C LEU A 183 3.39 8.64 -2.48
N LEU A 184 2.28 7.95 -2.21
CA LEU A 184 1.42 7.43 -3.26
C LEU A 184 0.91 8.55 -4.16
N LEU A 185 0.46 9.68 -3.59
CA LEU A 185 -0.01 10.82 -4.38
C LEU A 185 1.06 11.35 -5.35
N LYS A 186 2.33 11.39 -4.91
CA LYS A 186 3.46 11.75 -5.78
C LYS A 186 3.67 10.73 -6.89
N VAL A 187 3.57 9.44 -6.60
CA VAL A 187 3.68 8.36 -7.61
C VAL A 187 2.52 8.42 -8.61
N LYS A 188 1.29 8.66 -8.14
CA LYS A 188 0.10 8.88 -8.98
C LYS A 188 0.31 10.06 -9.92
N ALA A 189 0.74 11.20 -9.40
CA ALA A 189 1.00 12.39 -10.22
C ALA A 189 2.08 12.13 -11.27
N ASP A 190 3.20 11.49 -10.89
CA ASP A 190 4.28 11.11 -11.79
C ASP A 190 3.81 10.15 -12.90
N PHE A 191 2.96 9.17 -12.57
CA PHE A 191 2.38 8.25 -13.55
C PHE A 191 1.44 8.96 -14.52
N LEU A 192 0.57 9.84 -14.03
CA LEU A 192 -0.40 10.57 -14.86
C LEU A 192 0.27 11.48 -15.91
N LEU A 193 1.51 11.91 -15.71
CA LEU A 193 2.30 12.62 -16.73
C LEU A 193 2.55 11.79 -18.00
N LEU A 194 2.47 10.46 -17.91
CA LEU A 194 2.61 9.55 -19.06
C LEU A 194 1.28 9.23 -19.74
N THR A 195 0.16 9.70 -19.17
CA THR A 195 -1.17 9.33 -19.67
C THR A 195 -1.65 10.33 -20.70
N ASP A 196 -1.82 9.86 -21.93
CA ASP A 196 -2.41 10.64 -23.02
C ASP A 196 -3.88 10.97 -22.72
N LEU A 197 -4.33 12.17 -23.13
CA LEU A 197 -5.70 12.62 -22.92
C LEU A 197 -6.74 11.68 -23.56
N ASN A 198 -6.44 11.11 -24.72
CA ASN A 198 -7.32 10.16 -25.40
C ASN A 198 -7.44 8.85 -24.61
N ILE A 199 -6.36 8.38 -23.98
CA ILE A 199 -6.41 7.21 -23.10
C ILE A 199 -7.28 7.51 -21.88
N LYS A 200 -7.11 8.68 -21.25
CA LYS A 200 -7.95 9.09 -20.12
C LYS A 200 -9.43 9.12 -20.51
N GLN A 201 -9.77 9.76 -21.64
CA GLN A 201 -11.14 9.83 -22.13
C GLN A 201 -11.71 8.46 -22.48
N PHE A 202 -10.91 7.60 -23.10
CA PHE A 202 -11.27 6.21 -23.37
C PHE A 202 -11.60 5.47 -22.08
N VAL A 203 -10.71 5.46 -21.09
CA VAL A 203 -10.94 4.78 -19.80
C VAL A 203 -12.22 5.26 -19.15
N LEU A 204 -12.43 6.58 -19.05
CA LEU A 204 -13.62 7.14 -18.41
C LEU A 204 -14.92 6.78 -19.14
N SER A 205 -14.95 6.92 -20.46
CA SER A 205 -16.18 6.75 -21.24
C SER A 205 -16.48 5.31 -21.66
N LYS A 206 -15.46 4.44 -21.65
CA LYS A 206 -15.54 3.08 -22.21
C LYS A 206 -15.28 1.95 -21.22
N ILE A 207 -14.62 2.24 -20.10
CA ILE A 207 -14.34 1.23 -19.07
C ILE A 207 -15.07 1.59 -17.78
N LEU A 208 -14.77 2.76 -17.22
CA LEU A 208 -15.30 3.18 -15.92
C LEU A 208 -16.78 3.58 -15.96
N CYS A 209 -17.41 3.65 -17.13
CA CYS A 209 -18.86 3.80 -17.25
C CYS A 209 -19.65 2.59 -16.75
N PHE A 210 -18.98 1.45 -16.52
CA PHE A 210 -19.58 0.23 -15.98
C PHE A 210 -19.43 0.08 -14.46
N ILE A 211 -18.64 0.92 -13.78
CA ILE A 211 -18.24 0.65 -12.39
C ILE A 211 -19.37 0.84 -11.37
N ASP A 212 -20.38 1.62 -11.72
CA ASP A 212 -21.54 1.86 -10.88
C ASP A 212 -22.68 0.83 -11.17
N MET A 213 -22.38 -0.23 -11.94
CA MET A 213 -23.29 -1.35 -12.17
C MET A 213 -23.02 -2.46 -11.15
N GLU A 214 -23.94 -2.66 -10.20
CA GLU A 214 -23.77 -3.52 -9.02
C GLU A 214 -23.34 -4.98 -9.33
N ASP A 215 -23.74 -5.52 -10.48
CA ASP A 215 -23.48 -6.93 -10.85
C ASP A 215 -22.27 -7.13 -11.79
N TYR A 216 -21.50 -6.07 -12.11
CA TYR A 216 -20.44 -6.15 -13.11
C TYR A 216 -19.13 -5.51 -12.65
N ILE A 217 -18.04 -6.28 -12.74
CA ILE A 217 -16.68 -5.77 -12.56
C ILE A 217 -15.97 -5.80 -13.92
N PRO A 218 -15.56 -4.65 -14.49
CA PRO A 218 -14.82 -4.64 -15.74
C PRO A 218 -13.38 -5.11 -15.48
N VAL A 219 -13.05 -6.32 -15.93
CA VAL A 219 -11.74 -6.96 -15.68
C VAL A 219 -10.77 -6.94 -16.87
N GLY A 220 -11.20 -6.44 -18.03
CA GLY A 220 -10.35 -6.41 -19.21
C GLY A 220 -11.06 -6.03 -20.51
N LEU A 221 -10.25 -5.87 -21.57
CA LEU A 221 -10.73 -5.71 -22.95
C LEU A 221 -10.55 -7.02 -23.71
N ALA A 222 -11.61 -7.50 -24.36
CA ALA A 222 -11.56 -8.68 -25.22
C ALA A 222 -11.63 -8.28 -26.69
N LYS A 223 -10.72 -8.83 -27.51
CA LYS A 223 -10.88 -8.92 -28.96
C LYS A 223 -11.50 -10.27 -29.28
N ALA A 224 -12.58 -10.26 -30.05
CA ALA A 224 -13.32 -11.47 -30.39
C ALA A 224 -13.77 -11.48 -31.85
N GLU A 225 -13.83 -12.67 -32.45
CA GLU A 225 -14.41 -12.90 -33.77
C GLU A 225 -15.80 -13.53 -33.64
N GLY A 226 -16.68 -13.22 -34.60
CA GLY A 226 -18.01 -13.79 -34.65
C GLY A 226 -17.97 -15.23 -35.15
N VAL A 227 -18.38 -16.18 -34.31
CA VAL A 227 -18.54 -17.59 -34.69
C VAL A 227 -19.90 -17.81 -35.34
N ASN A 228 -20.93 -17.17 -34.78
CA ASN A 228 -22.25 -17.07 -35.37
C ASN A 228 -22.89 -15.74 -34.99
N ASN A 229 -22.89 -14.80 -35.95
CA ASN A 229 -23.39 -13.45 -35.76
C ASN A 229 -24.92 -13.39 -35.52
N LEU A 230 -25.67 -14.44 -35.91
CA LEU A 230 -27.12 -14.51 -35.70
C LEU A 230 -27.49 -14.87 -34.25
N THR A 231 -26.62 -15.61 -33.54
CA THR A 231 -26.84 -16.01 -32.14
C THR A 231 -26.01 -15.20 -31.14
N GLY A 232 -25.24 -14.20 -31.61
CA GLY A 232 -24.36 -13.40 -30.75
C GLY A 232 -23.21 -14.20 -30.15
N MET A 233 -22.80 -15.31 -30.79
CA MET A 233 -21.71 -16.14 -30.31
C MET A 233 -20.37 -15.61 -30.82
N TYR A 234 -19.52 -15.24 -29.87
CA TYR A 234 -18.19 -14.69 -30.12
C TYR A 234 -17.13 -15.63 -29.53
N GLN A 235 -16.00 -15.77 -30.24
CA GLN A 235 -14.81 -16.44 -29.73
C GLN A 235 -13.76 -15.38 -29.38
N GLN A 236 -13.32 -15.38 -28.13
CA GLN A 236 -12.22 -14.51 -27.69
C GLN A 236 -10.89 -14.96 -28.30
N ILE A 237 -10.16 -13.99 -28.84
CA ILE A 237 -8.85 -14.21 -29.50
C ILE A 237 -7.75 -13.54 -28.71
N GLU A 238 -8.06 -12.40 -28.11
CA GLU A 238 -7.11 -11.67 -27.29
C GLU A 238 -7.83 -11.06 -26.10
N PHE A 239 -7.13 -11.00 -24.96
CA PHE A 239 -7.63 -10.38 -23.75
C PHE A 239 -6.54 -9.55 -23.08
N ILE A 240 -6.89 -8.32 -22.74
CA ILE A 240 -6.03 -7.38 -22.04
C ILE A 240 -6.63 -7.18 -20.64
N PRO A 241 -6.09 -7.85 -19.61
CA PRO A 241 -6.56 -7.65 -18.25
C PRO A 241 -6.16 -6.27 -17.75
N PHE A 242 -6.98 -5.70 -16.88
CA PHE A 242 -6.66 -4.54 -16.05
C PHE A 242 -7.41 -4.65 -14.72
N ASP A 243 -6.91 -3.93 -13.71
CA ASP A 243 -7.59 -3.75 -12.43
C ASP A 243 -8.42 -2.45 -12.49
N GLU A 244 -9.73 -2.56 -12.29
CA GLU A 244 -10.67 -1.45 -12.34
C GLU A 244 -10.45 -0.44 -11.21
N LEU A 245 -10.03 -0.88 -10.02
CA LEU A 245 -9.77 -0.01 -8.88
C LEU A 245 -8.54 0.87 -9.13
N VAL A 246 -7.53 0.36 -9.84
CA VAL A 246 -6.40 1.18 -10.30
C VAL A 246 -6.90 2.28 -11.23
N LEU A 247 -7.78 1.95 -12.17
CA LEU A 247 -8.34 2.91 -13.12
C LEU A 247 -9.21 3.96 -12.40
N VAL A 248 -10.02 3.56 -11.42
CA VAL A 248 -10.77 4.49 -10.56
C VAL A 248 -9.81 5.42 -9.85
N HIS A 249 -8.83 4.86 -9.15
CA HIS A 249 -7.87 5.63 -8.39
C HIS A 249 -7.12 6.65 -9.26
N LEU A 250 -6.80 6.31 -10.51
CA LEU A 250 -6.11 7.20 -11.43
C LEU A 250 -7.02 8.28 -12.02
N PHE A 251 -8.28 7.95 -12.35
CA PHE A 251 -9.08 8.76 -13.28
C PHE A 251 -10.41 9.28 -12.75
N LYS A 252 -11.05 8.62 -11.78
CA LYS A 252 -12.19 9.24 -11.07
C LYS A 252 -11.61 10.29 -10.13
N LEU A 253 -12.13 11.51 -10.21
CA LEU A 253 -11.87 12.54 -9.21
C LEU A 253 -12.62 12.13 -7.94
N GLU A 254 -11.92 12.15 -6.79
CA GLU A 254 -12.55 12.13 -5.47
C GLU A 254 -13.30 13.45 -5.22
#